data_AF-A0A7V0ZLY4-F1
#
_entry.id   AF-A0A7V0ZLY4-F1
#
_cell.length_a   1.000
_cell.length_b   1.000
_cell.length_c   1.000
_cell.angle_alpha   90.00
_cell.angle_beta   90.00
_cell.angle_gamma   90.00
#
_symmetry.space_group_name_H-M   'P 1'
#
loop_
_entity.id
_entity.type
_entity.pdbx_description
1 polymer ?
#
loop_
_entity_poly.entity_id
_entity_poly.type
_entity_poly.pdbx_seq_one_letter_code
_entity_poly.pdbx_strand_id
1 'polypeptide(L)'
;MLLLLLLTLAGGLAYAVLSLPDQTVGLSDRVAANMETSGVSNPVTAVLLNFRAYDTLLEMAVLLVALLGVWSLGSAAVHRRVDPEPVLLFLVGVLVPMMILMAGYLLWVGAAAPGGAFQAGSVLAAAGILLLLSGKHFP
;
A
#
# COMPACT_ATOMS: atom_id res chain seq x y z
N MET A 1 -9.48 0.59 34.84
CA MET A 1 -8.03 0.69 34.60
C MET A 1 -7.72 0.90 33.12
N LEU A 2 -8.12 0.01 32.21
CA LEU A 2 -7.88 0.15 30.76
C LEU A 2 -8.40 1.47 30.16
N LEU A 3 -9.65 1.85 30.45
CA LEU A 3 -10.24 3.11 29.97
C LEU A 3 -9.44 4.34 30.42
N LEU A 4 -8.99 4.35 31.67
CA LEU A 4 -8.18 5.44 32.23
C LEU A 4 -6.84 5.54 31.49
N LEU A 5 -6.21 4.38 31.23
CA LEU A 5 -4.94 4.26 30.50
C LEU A 5 -5.06 4.76 29.06
N LEU A 6 -6.14 4.40 28.36
CA LEU A 6 -6.43 4.88 27.00
C LEU A 6 -6.70 6.38 26.97
N LEU A 7 -7.45 6.91 27.93
CA LEU A 7 -7.71 8.35 28.02
C LEU A 7 -6.44 9.15 28.34
N THR A 8 -5.57 8.64 29.22
CA THR A 8 -4.29 9.29 29.49
C THR A 8 -3.36 9.29 28.28
N LEU A 9 -3.33 8.17 27.53
CA LEU A 9 -2.54 8.08 26.30
C LEU A 9 -3.08 9.03 25.23
N ALA A 10 -4.40 9.02 25.01
CA ALA A 10 -5.05 9.89 24.05
C ALA A 10 -4.86 11.37 24.39
N GLY A 11 -5.02 11.74 25.67
CA GLY A 11 -4.76 13.10 26.16
C GLY A 11 -3.30 13.51 26.01
N GLY A 12 -2.36 12.62 26.31
CA GLY A 12 -0.94 12.85 26.10
C GLY A 12 -0.57 13.05 24.63
N LEU A 13 -1.12 12.22 23.73
CA LEU A 13 -0.94 12.36 22.28
C LEU A 13 -1.55 13.66 21.76
N ALA A 14 -2.77 14.01 22.19
CA ALA A 14 -3.42 15.25 21.81
C ALA A 14 -2.62 16.47 22.28
N TYR A 15 -2.15 16.46 23.54
CA TYR A 15 -1.28 17.51 24.06
C TYR A 15 0.03 17.61 23.25
N ALA A 16 0.67 16.49 22.94
CA ALA A 16 1.89 16.47 22.14
C ALA A 16 1.69 17.07 20.74
N VAL A 17 0.58 16.72 20.07
CA VAL A 17 0.23 17.28 18.75
C VAL A 17 -0.06 18.78 18.83
N LEU A 18 -0.84 19.21 19.83
CA LEU A 18 -1.17 20.62 20.02
C LEU A 18 0.02 21.48 20.49
N SER A 19 1.07 20.84 21.01
CA SER A 19 2.30 21.51 21.46
C SER A 19 3.36 21.61 20.35
N LEU A 20 3.09 21.09 19.15
CA LEU A 20 4.01 21.20 18.02
C LEU A 20 4.12 22.66 17.56
N PRO A 21 5.32 23.14 17.20
CA PRO A 21 5.48 24.45 16.58
C PRO A 21 4.76 24.52 15.24
N ASP A 22 4.09 25.65 14.95
CA ASP A 22 3.39 25.88 13.68
C ASP A 22 4.31 25.82 12.46
N GLN A 23 5.59 26.15 12.64
CA GLN A 23 6.60 26.15 11.57
C GLN A 23 7.90 25.52 12.07
N THR A 24 8.34 24.48 11.36
CA THR A 24 9.67 23.90 11.53
C THR A 24 10.39 23.97 10.19
N VAL A 25 11.69 24.28 10.20
CA VAL A 25 12.51 24.24 8.99
C VAL A 25 12.67 22.79 8.57
N GLY A 26 11.83 22.35 7.64
CA GLY A 26 11.84 21.01 7.08
C GLY A 26 12.91 20.82 6.00
N LEU A 27 12.93 19.63 5.41
CA LEU A 27 13.85 19.30 4.31
C LEU A 27 13.28 19.64 2.92
N SER A 28 12.10 20.26 2.85
CA SER A 28 11.40 20.55 1.60
C SER A 28 12.25 21.36 0.61
N ASP A 29 12.99 22.36 1.08
CA ASP A 29 13.87 23.17 0.23
C ASP A 29 15.04 22.35 -0.34
N ARG A 30 15.58 21.42 0.47
CA ARG A 30 16.65 20.52 0.02
C ARG A 30 16.15 19.50 -0.99
N VAL A 31 14.93 18.98 -0.79
CA VAL A 31 14.26 18.10 -1.76
C VAL A 31 14.07 18.85 -3.07
N ALA A 32 13.50 20.07 -3.03
CA ALA A 32 13.28 20.91 -4.20
C ALA A 32 14.59 21.18 -4.97
N ALA A 33 15.68 21.52 -4.26
CA ALA A 33 16.98 21.78 -4.87
C ALA A 33 17.62 20.54 -5.54
N ASN A 34 17.21 19.33 -5.20
CA ASN A 34 17.77 18.09 -5.75
C ASN A 34 16.78 17.33 -6.66
N MET A 35 15.59 17.88 -6.95
CA MET A 35 14.57 17.21 -7.76
C MET A 35 15.07 16.85 -9.16
N GLU A 36 15.89 17.70 -9.79
CA GLU A 36 16.44 17.45 -11.13
C GLU A 36 17.30 16.18 -11.19
N THR A 37 17.98 15.83 -10.09
CA THR A 37 18.81 14.61 -10.00
C THR A 37 18.00 13.35 -9.68
N SER A 38 16.72 13.48 -9.31
CA SER A 38 15.90 12.36 -8.85
C SER A 38 15.35 11.48 -9.98
N GLY A 39 15.35 11.96 -11.23
CA GLY A 39 14.83 11.25 -12.39
C GLY A 39 13.30 11.14 -12.46
N VAL A 40 12.57 11.76 -11.52
CA VAL A 40 11.10 11.80 -11.48
C VAL A 40 10.63 13.24 -11.23
N SER A 41 9.44 13.60 -11.72
CA SER A 41 8.87 14.94 -11.50
C SER A 41 7.97 15.01 -10.26
N ASN A 42 7.49 13.86 -9.77
CA ASN A 42 6.70 13.80 -8.54
C ASN A 42 7.61 13.86 -7.30
N PRO A 43 7.51 14.91 -6.46
CA PRO A 43 8.36 15.07 -5.28
C PRO A 43 8.13 14.00 -4.21
N VAL A 44 6.92 13.47 -4.07
CA VAL A 44 6.61 12.40 -3.11
C VAL A 44 7.35 11.12 -3.53
N THR A 45 7.27 10.77 -4.81
CA THR A 45 7.97 9.61 -5.36
C THR A 45 9.48 9.77 -5.28
N ALA A 46 10.00 10.97 -5.54
CA ALA A 46 11.43 11.27 -5.37
C ALA A 46 11.88 11.05 -3.91
N VAL A 47 11.09 11.54 -2.94
CA VAL A 47 11.39 11.32 -1.53
C VAL A 47 11.37 9.84 -1.19
N LEU A 48 10.33 9.11 -1.55
CA LEU A 48 10.18 7.70 -1.16
C LEU A 48 11.21 6.79 -1.84
N LEU A 49 11.46 6.97 -3.15
CA LEU A 49 12.30 6.04 -3.92
C LEU A 49 13.76 6.45 -4.03
N ASN A 50 14.10 7.73 -3.86
CA ASN A 50 15.49 8.20 -3.94
C ASN A 50 16.00 8.66 -2.58
N PHE A 51 15.41 9.73 -2.01
CA PHE A 51 15.97 10.34 -0.79
C PHE A 51 15.78 9.51 0.47
N ARG A 52 14.71 8.70 0.51
CA ARG A 52 14.36 7.76 1.59
C ARG A 52 14.16 6.35 1.05
N ALA A 53 14.98 5.97 0.06
CA ALA A 53 14.93 4.66 -0.59
C ALA A 53 15.02 3.49 0.43
N TYR A 54 15.82 3.65 1.49
CA TYR A 54 15.92 2.65 2.54
C TYR A 54 14.62 2.42 3.30
N ASP A 55 13.84 3.48 3.55
CA ASP A 55 12.57 3.33 4.26
C ASP A 55 11.59 2.52 3.41
N THR A 56 11.48 2.83 2.11
CA THR A 56 10.65 2.06 1.17
C THR A 56 11.17 0.62 0.97
N LEU A 57 12.49 0.41 0.95
CA LEU A 57 13.08 -0.94 0.87
C LEU A 57 12.74 -1.77 2.11
N LEU A 58 12.85 -1.16 3.30
CA LEU A 58 12.52 -1.82 4.55
C LEU A 58 11.02 -2.05 4.71
N GLU A 59 10.16 -1.19 4.17
CA GLU A 59 8.72 -1.46 4.06
C GLU A 59 8.46 -2.76 3.28
N MET A 60 9.11 -2.94 2.12
CA MET A 60 8.99 -4.17 1.33
C MET A 60 9.56 -5.39 2.08
N ALA A 61 10.66 -5.23 2.83
CA ALA A 61 11.20 -6.29 3.67
C ALA A 61 10.22 -6.70 4.78
N VAL A 62 9.56 -5.74 5.43
CA VAL A 62 8.53 -6.00 6.45
C VAL A 62 7.33 -6.73 5.83
N LEU A 63 6.86 -6.32 4.65
CA LEU A 63 5.78 -7.02 3.94
C LEU A 63 6.15 -8.46 3.59
N LEU A 64 7.38 -8.68 3.12
CA LEU A 64 7.89 -10.02 2.83
C LEU A 64 7.96 -10.87 4.10
N VAL A 65 8.48 -10.32 5.20
CA VAL A 65 8.52 -11.03 6.49
C VAL A 65 7.11 -11.35 6.99
N ALA A 66 6.14 -10.44 6.82
CA ALA A 66 4.75 -10.70 7.17
C ALA A 66 4.15 -11.85 6.32
N LEU A 67 4.41 -11.86 5.01
CA LEU A 67 3.99 -12.94 4.11
C LEU A 67 4.60 -14.29 4.52
N LEU A 68 5.91 -14.33 4.78
CA LEU A 68 6.61 -15.52 5.26
C LEU A 68 6.06 -15.99 6.61
N GLY A 69 5.74 -15.06 7.51
CA GLY A 69 5.10 -15.35 8.79
C GLY A 69 3.75 -16.03 8.62
N VAL A 70 2.89 -15.51 7.74
CA VAL A 70 1.59 -16.13 7.42
C VAL A 70 1.78 -17.53 6.82
N TRP A 71 2.72 -17.70 5.87
CA TRP A 71 3.00 -19.02 5.29
C TRP A 71 3.56 -20.03 6.30
N SER A 72 4.36 -19.57 7.26
CA SER A 72 4.91 -20.43 8.31
C SER A 72 3.85 -20.98 9.27
N LEU A 73 2.68 -20.34 9.37
CA LEU A 73 1.56 -20.82 10.21
C LEU A 73 0.80 -21.99 9.57
N GLY A 74 1.14 -22.36 8.32
CA GLY A 74 0.45 -23.41 7.57
C GLY A 74 -0.86 -22.95 6.94
N SER A 75 -1.63 -23.88 6.39
CA SER A 75 -2.89 -23.56 5.72
C SER A 75 -3.98 -23.20 6.74
N ALA A 76 -4.45 -21.95 6.71
CA ALA A 76 -5.76 -21.61 7.25
C ALA A 76 -6.83 -22.50 6.58
N ALA A 77 -7.86 -22.89 7.33
CA ALA A 77 -8.91 -23.78 6.87
C ALA A 77 -9.37 -23.44 5.45
N VAL A 78 -9.39 -24.47 4.57
CA VAL A 78 -9.80 -24.38 3.18
C VAL A 78 -11.08 -23.55 3.10
N HIS A 79 -11.02 -22.42 2.39
CA HIS A 79 -12.20 -21.62 2.12
C HIS A 79 -13.26 -22.56 1.53
N ARG A 80 -14.44 -22.59 2.16
CA ARG A 80 -15.57 -23.37 1.66
C ARG A 80 -15.73 -23.02 0.19
N ARG A 81 -15.55 -24.01 -0.68
CA ARG A 81 -15.80 -23.85 -2.12
C ARG A 81 -17.25 -23.42 -2.26
N VAL A 82 -17.46 -22.16 -2.62
CA VAL A 82 -18.76 -21.66 -3.05
C VAL A 82 -18.82 -21.92 -4.54
N ASP A 83 -19.91 -22.52 -5.00
CA ASP A 83 -20.10 -22.71 -6.43
C ASP A 83 -20.11 -21.32 -7.11
N PRO A 84 -19.32 -21.15 -8.17
CA PRO A 84 -19.14 -19.83 -8.77
C PRO A 84 -20.45 -19.34 -9.39
N GLU A 85 -20.99 -18.25 -8.84
CA GLU A 85 -22.16 -17.57 -9.38
C GLU A 85 -21.86 -16.99 -10.78
N PRO A 86 -22.73 -17.19 -11.79
CA PRO A 86 -22.48 -16.72 -13.16
C PRO A 86 -22.23 -15.21 -13.27
N VAL A 87 -22.92 -14.41 -12.46
CA VAL A 87 -22.74 -12.95 -12.40
C VAL A 87 -21.35 -12.59 -11.87
N LEU A 88 -20.88 -13.30 -10.83
CA LEU A 88 -19.56 -13.09 -10.27
C LEU A 88 -18.47 -13.43 -11.29
N LEU A 89 -18.60 -14.54 -12.00
CA LEU A 89 -17.63 -14.95 -13.03
C LEU A 89 -17.53 -13.97 -14.19
N PHE A 90 -18.67 -13.40 -14.62
CA PHE A 90 -18.73 -12.34 -15.62
C PHE A 90 -18.01 -11.08 -15.10
N LEU A 91 -18.36 -10.63 -13.90
CA LEU A 91 -17.78 -9.44 -13.30
C LEU A 91 -16.27 -9.57 -13.11
N VAL A 92 -15.80 -10.72 -12.59
CA VAL A 92 -14.36 -11.04 -12.47
C VAL A 92 -13.66 -11.00 -13.81
N GLY A 93 -14.31 -11.50 -14.87
CA GLY A 93 -13.77 -11.47 -16.24
C GLY A 93 -13.55 -10.07 -16.81
N VAL A 94 -14.30 -9.08 -16.33
CA VAL A 94 -14.15 -7.66 -16.73
C VAL A 94 -13.25 -6.91 -15.76
N LEU A 95 -13.44 -7.08 -14.45
CA LEU A 95 -12.74 -6.31 -13.42
C LEU A 95 -11.26 -6.68 -13.35
N VAL A 96 -10.90 -7.96 -13.39
CA VAL A 96 -9.50 -8.37 -13.19
C VAL A 96 -8.57 -7.78 -14.27
N PRO A 97 -8.87 -7.87 -15.58
CA PRO A 97 -8.07 -7.20 -16.60
C PRO A 97 -8.00 -5.69 -16.38
N MET A 98 -9.11 -5.05 -16.02
CA MET A 98 -9.15 -3.61 -15.77
C MET A 98 -8.29 -3.21 -14.56
N MET A 99 -8.30 -4.02 -13.49
CA MET A 99 -7.45 -3.83 -12.32
C MET A 99 -5.97 -4.00 -12.63
N ILE A 100 -5.60 -4.96 -13.48
CA ILE A 100 -4.22 -5.15 -13.95
C ILE A 100 -3.75 -3.92 -14.75
N LEU A 101 -4.58 -3.45 -15.68
CA LEU A 101 -4.30 -2.22 -16.45
C LEU A 101 -4.16 -1.01 -15.52
N MET A 102 -5.06 -0.88 -14.54
CA MET A 102 -5.02 0.19 -13.55
C MET A 102 -3.75 0.13 -12.70
N ALA A 103 -3.34 -1.06 -12.26
CA ALA A 103 -2.09 -1.21 -11.51
C ALA A 103 -0.87 -0.79 -12.35
N GLY A 104 -0.82 -1.19 -13.62
CA GLY A 104 0.22 -0.74 -14.55
C GLY A 104 0.22 0.78 -14.73
N TYR A 105 -0.97 1.37 -14.90
CA TYR A 105 -1.14 2.82 -14.98
C TYR A 105 -0.68 3.54 -13.71
N LEU A 106 -1.09 3.07 -12.52
CA LEU A 106 -0.71 3.67 -11.24
C LEU A 106 0.80 3.60 -11.01
N LEU A 107 1.43 2.48 -11.39
CA LEU A 107 2.88 2.33 -11.32
C LEU A 107 3.59 3.35 -12.22
N TRP A 108 3.12 3.49 -13.46
CA TRP A 108 3.71 4.39 -14.45
C TRP A 108 3.49 5.88 -14.10
N VAL A 109 2.25 6.26 -13.78
CA VAL A 109 1.89 7.64 -13.48
C VAL A 109 2.52 8.14 -12.18
N GLY A 110 2.88 7.23 -11.27
CA GLY A 110 3.52 7.54 -10.00
C GLY A 110 4.81 8.37 -10.12
N ALA A 111 5.53 8.28 -11.25
CA ALA A 111 6.71 9.09 -11.50
C ALA A 111 6.38 10.60 -11.68
N ALA A 112 5.16 10.94 -12.06
CA ALA A 112 4.76 12.31 -12.39
C ALA A 112 3.54 12.85 -11.61
N ALA A 113 2.67 11.97 -11.11
CA ALA A 113 1.44 12.33 -10.40
C ALA A 113 1.19 11.35 -9.24
N PRO A 114 0.15 11.57 -8.40
CA PRO A 114 -0.22 10.62 -7.36
C PRO A 114 -0.43 9.21 -7.91
N GLY A 115 0.26 8.24 -7.34
CA GLY A 115 0.37 6.87 -7.85
C GLY A 115 1.49 6.12 -7.14
N GLY A 116 2.05 5.11 -7.81
CA GLY A 116 3.28 4.42 -7.39
C GLY A 116 3.11 2.93 -7.09
N ALA A 117 4.23 2.30 -6.74
CA ALA A 117 4.34 0.85 -6.63
C ALA A 117 3.45 0.23 -5.54
N PHE A 118 3.30 0.88 -4.39
CA PHE A 118 2.47 0.35 -3.30
C PHE A 118 0.98 0.32 -3.67
N GLN A 119 0.47 1.39 -4.27
CA GLN A 119 -0.92 1.46 -4.75
C GLN A 119 -1.16 0.43 -5.85
N ALA A 120 -0.28 0.38 -6.85
CA ALA A 120 -0.33 -0.63 -7.91
C ALA A 120 -0.32 -2.06 -7.35
N GLY A 121 0.57 -2.35 -6.39
CA GLY A 121 0.68 -3.63 -5.71
C GLY A 121 -0.60 -3.99 -4.94
N SER A 122 -1.22 -3.03 -4.24
CA SER A 122 -2.49 -3.27 -3.53
C SER A 122 -3.65 -3.60 -4.48
N VAL A 123 -3.72 -2.95 -5.64
CA VAL A 123 -4.72 -3.26 -6.68
C VAL A 123 -4.47 -4.65 -7.26
N LEU A 124 -3.22 -5.02 -7.55
CA LEU A 124 -2.88 -6.37 -8.02
C LEU A 124 -3.21 -7.44 -6.97
N ALA A 125 -2.91 -7.18 -5.69
CA ALA A 125 -3.25 -8.09 -4.60
C ALA A 125 -4.77 -8.27 -4.48
N ALA A 126 -5.54 -7.19 -4.59
CA ALA A 126 -7.00 -7.24 -4.60
C ALA A 126 -7.55 -8.05 -5.80
N ALA A 127 -6.94 -7.91 -6.98
CA ALA A 127 -7.30 -8.74 -8.14
C ALA A 127 -7.02 -10.24 -7.88
N GLY A 128 -5.88 -10.57 -7.25
CA GLY A 128 -5.55 -11.93 -6.83
C GLY A 128 -6.55 -12.50 -5.82
N ILE A 129 -6.94 -11.72 -4.80
CA ILE A 129 -7.97 -12.11 -3.82
C ILE A 129 -9.30 -12.33 -4.53
N LEU A 130 -9.70 -11.44 -5.43
CA LEU A 130 -10.96 -11.56 -6.18
C LEU A 130 -10.97 -12.85 -7.03
N LEU A 131 -9.86 -13.20 -7.67
CA LEU A 131 -9.71 -14.47 -8.38
C LEU A 131 -9.84 -15.67 -7.42
N LEU A 132 -9.14 -15.66 -6.28
CA LEU A 132 -9.19 -16.72 -5.28
C LEU A 132 -10.62 -16.94 -4.74
N LEU A 133 -11.35 -15.85 -4.48
CA LEU A 133 -12.73 -15.91 -3.97
C LEU A 133 -13.75 -16.27 -5.04
N SER A 134 -13.45 -16.04 -6.32
CA SER A 134 -14.37 -16.34 -7.43
C SER A 134 -14.53 -17.82 -7.75
N GLY A 135 -13.69 -18.70 -7.20
CA GLY A 135 -13.71 -20.14 -7.52
C GLY A 135 -13.32 -20.47 -8.97
N LYS A 136 -12.89 -19.46 -9.76
CA LYS A 136 -12.51 -19.59 -11.16
C LYS A 136 -11.16 -20.32 -11.24
N HIS A 137 -11.19 -21.56 -11.71
CA HIS A 137 -9.98 -22.32 -11.97
C HIS A 137 -9.42 -21.87 -13.32
N PHE A 138 -8.17 -21.39 -13.36
CA PHE A 138 -7.46 -21.25 -14.63
C PHE A 138 -7.17 -22.67 -15.17
N PRO A 139 -7.37 -22.92 -16.47
CA PRO A 139 -7.08 -24.23 -17.08
C PRO A 139 -5.61 -24.60 -16.98
#